data_AF-A0A8C6YDP2-F1
#
_entry.id   AF-A0A8C6YDP2-F1
#
_cell.length_a   1.000
_cell.length_b   1.000
_cell.length_c   1.000
_cell.angle_alpha   90.00
_cell.angle_beta   90.00
_cell.angle_gamma   90.00
#
_symmetry.space_group_name_H-M   'P 1'
#
loop_
_entity.id
_entity.type
_entity.pdbx_description
1 polymer ?
#
loop_
_entity_poly.entity_id
_entity_poly.type
_entity_poly.pdbx_seq_one_letter_code
_entity_poly.pdbx_strand_id
1 'polypeptide(L)'
;MNTITQSIPLSNDTVSKRIDEMAADVEERLIDTLKSTEFVMQIDESTIRENEALLLAYVRFINRNEEIREELLFVRNLATNTKGSSIFKKVEEYFNEKNIPLTNIVASHLKSVVPGLMTVHCIVHRQHLVSKNLSGRLHESIRYIINAVNKIKSNALNNRFFHKLCEENDEEFERLLLHTEVRWLSKGKCLRRFHELFDTVVKFLESIDPSLSSSLKLRRLDVAYLADVFDKLNEVNIKLQGDKINFLKAKGVICSFISKLDLLASNMGRQELYQFPSLGIERQLQAEDLDVFCCHLKQLKEDMETRFYDLINLEVPTWVLNPFTADFAQLHPKLQEPLTDLKYDCEAQSHFQSYGYEAFWVKMRNTYPILWEEVKLLLLAFPSTYLVERGLSAVQQILSKSRNMLKITERFKNEINKNGGDSFKKVKNHCYKSLWGNIQV
;
A
#
# COMPACT_ATOMS: atom_id res chain seq x y z
N MET A 1 -12.87 -41.01 26.94
CA MET A 1 -12.22 -40.88 25.62
C MET A 1 -10.81 -40.36 25.86
N ASN A 2 -9.81 -41.13 25.42
CA ASN A 2 -8.40 -41.03 25.83
C ASN A 2 -7.73 -39.70 25.43
N THR A 3 -7.04 -39.08 26.39
CA THR A 3 -6.21 -37.86 26.28
C THR A 3 -4.95 -38.04 25.41
N ILE A 4 -4.69 -39.26 24.92
CA ILE A 4 -3.47 -39.63 24.15
C ILE A 4 -3.62 -39.32 22.65
N THR A 5 -4.83 -39.21 22.11
CA THR A 5 -5.03 -38.91 20.67
C THR A 5 -4.96 -37.43 20.32
N GLN A 6 -4.94 -36.51 21.31
CA GLN A 6 -4.80 -35.07 21.07
C GLN A 6 -3.35 -34.62 20.82
N SER A 7 -2.36 -35.45 21.13
CA SER A 7 -0.93 -35.15 20.98
C SER A 7 -0.27 -35.80 19.75
N ILE A 8 -1.04 -36.47 18.90
CA ILE A 8 -0.52 -37.07 17.66
C ILE A 8 -0.53 -36.00 16.57
N PRO A 9 0.63 -35.61 16.00
CA PRO A 9 0.65 -34.67 14.88
C PRO A 9 -0.13 -35.25 13.71
N LEU A 10 -1.12 -34.49 13.23
CA LEU A 10 -1.92 -34.87 12.06
C LEU A 10 -0.99 -35.06 10.85
N SER A 11 -1.30 -36.05 9.99
CA SER A 11 -0.57 -36.21 8.74
C SER A 11 -0.68 -34.95 7.88
N ASN A 12 0.34 -34.67 7.07
CA ASN A 12 0.34 -33.53 6.16
C ASN A 12 -0.93 -33.51 5.27
N ASP A 13 -1.40 -34.68 4.84
CA ASP A 13 -2.60 -34.81 4.02
C ASP A 13 -3.88 -34.48 4.79
N THR A 14 -3.97 -34.89 6.06
CA THR A 14 -5.12 -34.56 6.93
C THR A 14 -5.13 -33.06 7.23
N VAL A 15 -3.96 -32.47 7.45
CA VAL A 15 -3.83 -31.02 7.63
C VAL A 15 -4.21 -30.29 6.35
N SER A 16 -3.75 -30.74 5.18
CA SER A 16 -4.12 -30.12 3.89
C SER A 16 -5.62 -30.15 3.69
N LYS A 17 -6.23 -31.33 3.80
CA LYS A 17 -7.66 -31.53 3.59
C LYS A 17 -8.52 -30.66 4.51
N ARG A 18 -8.15 -30.55 5.78
CA ARG A 18 -8.85 -29.66 6.72
C ARG A 18 -8.76 -28.20 6.31
N ILE A 19 -7.63 -27.77 5.75
CA ILE A 19 -7.51 -26.39 5.28
C ILE A 19 -8.34 -26.18 4.03
N ASP A 20 -8.35 -27.14 3.09
CA ASP A 20 -9.17 -27.10 1.89
C ASP A 20 -10.67 -26.99 2.26
N GLU A 21 -11.13 -27.81 3.21
CA GLU A 21 -12.50 -27.80 3.73
C GLU A 21 -12.85 -26.45 4.38
N MET A 22 -11.97 -25.93 5.25
CA MET A 22 -12.15 -24.60 5.85
C MET A 22 -12.14 -23.48 4.82
N ALA A 23 -11.28 -23.59 3.80
CA ALA A 23 -11.17 -22.58 2.76
C ALA A 23 -12.40 -22.54 1.85
N ALA A 24 -12.94 -23.72 1.52
CA ALA A 24 -14.18 -23.85 0.76
C ALA A 24 -15.37 -23.27 1.54
N ASP A 25 -15.48 -23.56 2.83
CA ASP A 25 -16.55 -23.03 3.71
C ASP A 25 -16.47 -21.49 3.84
N VAL A 26 -15.27 -20.92 4.00
CA VAL A 26 -15.08 -19.46 4.00
C VAL A 26 -15.47 -18.84 2.66
N GLU A 27 -15.04 -19.44 1.55
CA GLU A 27 -15.39 -18.99 0.21
C GLU A 27 -16.90 -19.06 -0.05
N GLU A 28 -17.56 -20.13 0.35
CA GLU A 28 -19.01 -20.31 0.18
C GLU A 28 -19.81 -19.23 0.94
N ARG A 29 -19.45 -18.96 2.21
CA ARG A 29 -20.08 -17.90 3.01
C ARG A 29 -19.89 -16.51 2.40
N LEU A 30 -18.70 -16.23 1.88
CA LEU A 30 -18.42 -14.98 1.18
C LEU A 30 -19.27 -14.89 -0.08
N ILE A 31 -19.27 -15.92 -0.93
CA ILE A 31 -20.07 -15.96 -2.16
C ILE A 31 -21.55 -15.73 -1.88
N ASP A 32 -22.11 -16.41 -0.88
CA ASP A 32 -23.53 -16.26 -0.54
C ASP A 32 -23.87 -14.85 -0.06
N THR A 33 -22.92 -14.18 0.60
CA THR A 33 -23.07 -12.76 0.94
C THR A 33 -23.07 -11.89 -0.33
N LEU A 34 -22.09 -12.08 -1.22
CA LEU A 34 -21.93 -11.29 -2.45
C LEU A 34 -23.06 -11.49 -3.47
N LYS A 35 -23.77 -12.63 -3.43
CA LYS A 35 -24.97 -12.86 -4.24
C LYS A 35 -26.12 -11.90 -3.92
N SER A 36 -26.17 -11.40 -2.69
CA SER A 36 -27.30 -10.60 -2.17
C SER A 36 -26.92 -9.18 -1.75
N THR A 37 -25.63 -8.82 -1.84
CA THR A 37 -25.09 -7.58 -1.29
C THR A 37 -24.26 -6.87 -2.34
N GLU A 38 -24.39 -5.55 -2.38
CA GLU A 38 -23.53 -4.66 -3.16
C GLU A 38 -22.08 -4.65 -2.64
N PHE A 39 -21.11 -4.68 -3.55
CA PHE A 39 -19.68 -4.65 -3.19
C PHE A 39 -18.83 -3.92 -4.22
N VAL A 40 -17.64 -3.50 -3.79
CA VAL A 40 -16.58 -3.03 -4.68
C VAL A 40 -15.44 -4.04 -4.73
N MET A 41 -14.63 -3.97 -5.77
CA MET A 41 -13.55 -4.93 -5.98
C MET A 41 -12.27 -4.22 -6.42
N GLN A 42 -11.13 -4.68 -5.90
CA GLN A 42 -9.81 -4.37 -6.42
C GLN A 42 -9.18 -5.64 -6.99
N ILE A 43 -8.49 -5.49 -8.11
CA ILE A 43 -7.89 -6.58 -8.86
C ILE A 43 -6.53 -6.11 -9.33
N ASP A 44 -5.54 -7.00 -9.25
CA ASP A 44 -4.21 -6.78 -9.82
C ASP A 44 -3.60 -8.13 -10.18
N GLU A 45 -2.67 -8.12 -11.12
CA GLU A 45 -1.94 -9.30 -11.56
C GLU A 45 -0.44 -9.19 -11.25
N SER A 46 0.21 -10.34 -11.05
CA SER A 46 1.67 -10.39 -11.01
C SER A 46 2.19 -11.69 -11.61
N THR A 47 3.29 -11.57 -12.34
CA THR A 47 4.03 -12.71 -12.87
C THR A 47 4.84 -13.37 -11.76
N ILE A 48 4.69 -14.68 -11.64
CA ILE A 48 5.39 -15.56 -10.71
C ILE A 48 6.55 -16.25 -11.43
N ARG A 49 7.44 -16.88 -10.64
CA ARG A 49 8.48 -17.77 -11.18
C ARG A 49 7.84 -18.77 -12.15
N GLU A 50 8.52 -19.04 -13.27
CA GLU A 50 8.07 -19.87 -14.41
C GLU A 50 7.11 -19.20 -15.42
N ASN A 51 7.05 -17.85 -15.48
CA ASN A 51 6.22 -17.08 -16.42
C ASN A 51 4.70 -17.29 -16.27
N GLU A 52 4.24 -17.91 -15.18
CA GLU A 52 2.82 -17.94 -14.85
C GLU A 52 2.38 -16.59 -14.29
N ALA A 53 1.22 -16.09 -14.72
CA ALA A 53 0.62 -14.88 -14.17
C ALA A 53 -0.52 -15.25 -13.20
N LEU A 54 -0.50 -14.66 -12.00
CA LEU A 54 -1.60 -14.75 -11.05
C LEU A 54 -2.44 -13.49 -11.06
N LEU A 55 -3.75 -13.69 -11.01
CA LEU A 55 -4.76 -12.67 -10.79
C LEU A 55 -5.31 -12.84 -9.37
N LEU A 56 -5.24 -11.78 -8.56
CA LEU A 56 -5.85 -11.72 -7.24
C LEU A 56 -6.96 -10.69 -7.22
N ALA A 57 -8.06 -11.01 -6.55
CA ALA A 57 -9.18 -10.11 -6.34
C ALA A 57 -9.53 -10.03 -4.85
N TYR A 58 -9.72 -8.81 -4.35
CA TYR A 58 -10.29 -8.53 -3.04
C TYR A 58 -11.60 -7.75 -3.21
N VAL A 59 -12.58 -8.05 -2.37
CA VAL A 59 -13.86 -7.35 -2.31
C VAL A 59 -13.97 -6.56 -1.02
N ARG A 60 -14.70 -5.45 -1.07
CA ARG A 60 -15.14 -4.71 0.10
C ARG A 60 -16.65 -4.52 0.04
N PHE A 61 -17.32 -4.89 1.12
CA PHE A 61 -18.79 -4.92 1.24
C PHE A 61 -19.21 -4.63 2.68
N ILE A 62 -20.50 -4.39 2.88
CA ILE A 62 -21.08 -4.23 4.21
C ILE A 62 -21.67 -5.57 4.62
N ASN A 63 -21.20 -6.13 5.73
CA ASN A 63 -21.73 -7.41 6.23
C ASN A 63 -23.09 -7.22 6.95
N ARG A 64 -23.69 -8.34 7.38
CA ARG A 64 -24.96 -8.34 8.13
C ARG A 64 -24.89 -7.59 9.46
N ASN A 65 -23.70 -7.40 10.02
CA ASN A 65 -23.45 -6.68 11.27
C ASN A 65 -23.21 -5.18 11.04
N GLU A 66 -23.45 -4.66 9.84
CA GLU A 66 -23.27 -3.24 9.50
C GLU A 66 -21.81 -2.79 9.60
N GLU A 67 -20.88 -3.70 9.29
CA GLU A 67 -19.45 -3.42 9.25
C GLU A 67 -18.93 -3.52 7.82
N ILE A 68 -18.07 -2.58 7.46
CA ILE A 68 -17.27 -2.68 6.23
C ILE A 68 -16.25 -3.79 6.41
N ARG A 69 -16.34 -4.82 5.57
CA ARG A 69 -15.42 -5.96 5.53
C ARG A 69 -14.65 -5.98 4.22
N GLU A 70 -13.41 -6.43 4.30
CA GLU A 70 -12.48 -6.58 3.18
C GLU A 70 -12.01 -8.04 3.15
N GLU A 71 -12.30 -8.75 2.07
CA GLU A 71 -12.00 -10.19 1.99
C GLU A 71 -11.39 -10.56 0.64
N LEU A 72 -10.52 -11.58 0.65
CA LEU A 72 -9.99 -12.15 -0.59
C LEU A 72 -11.11 -12.91 -1.29
N LEU A 73 -11.42 -12.51 -2.52
CA LEU A 73 -12.43 -13.20 -3.33
C LEU A 73 -11.85 -14.43 -4.00
N PHE A 74 -10.77 -14.27 -4.78
CA PHE A 74 -10.14 -15.39 -5.46
C PHE A 74 -8.68 -15.13 -5.80
N VAL A 75 -8.00 -16.24 -6.12
CA VAL A 75 -6.69 -16.30 -6.77
C VAL A 75 -6.83 -17.22 -7.98
N ARG A 76 -6.51 -16.74 -9.18
CA ARG A 76 -6.66 -17.49 -10.44
C ARG A 76 -5.41 -17.33 -11.30
N ASN A 77 -5.06 -18.39 -12.03
CA ASN A 77 -3.99 -18.34 -13.04
C ASN A 77 -4.51 -17.69 -14.33
N LEU A 78 -3.69 -16.85 -14.93
CA LEU A 78 -3.85 -16.33 -16.28
C LEU A 78 -3.00 -17.17 -17.23
N ALA A 79 -3.65 -18.03 -18.00
CA ALA A 79 -2.97 -19.04 -18.82
C ALA A 79 -2.29 -18.49 -20.09
N THR A 80 -2.67 -17.28 -20.55
CA THR A 80 -2.27 -16.79 -21.88
C THR A 80 -1.57 -15.44 -21.84
N ASN A 81 -2.26 -14.39 -21.42
CA ASN A 81 -1.71 -13.04 -21.35
C ASN A 81 -2.34 -12.23 -20.20
N THR A 82 -1.74 -11.09 -19.89
CA THR A 82 -2.17 -10.12 -18.87
C THR A 82 -2.96 -8.95 -19.46
N LYS A 83 -3.57 -9.11 -20.64
CA LYS A 83 -4.39 -8.05 -21.23
C LYS A 83 -5.68 -7.87 -20.42
N GLY A 84 -6.18 -6.63 -20.35
CA GLY A 84 -7.42 -6.30 -19.62
C GLY A 84 -8.63 -7.14 -20.04
N SER A 85 -8.73 -7.54 -21.31
CA SER A 85 -9.80 -8.43 -21.78
C SER A 85 -9.70 -9.85 -21.21
N SER A 86 -8.50 -10.39 -21.05
CA SER A 86 -8.26 -11.71 -20.44
C SER A 86 -8.53 -11.69 -18.94
N ILE A 87 -8.15 -10.59 -18.27
CA ILE A 87 -8.46 -10.35 -16.86
C ILE A 87 -9.97 -10.29 -16.66
N PHE A 88 -10.68 -9.47 -17.45
CA PHE A 88 -12.13 -9.34 -17.37
C PHE A 88 -12.83 -10.69 -17.59
N LYS A 89 -12.44 -11.43 -18.63
CA LYS A 89 -12.98 -12.76 -18.90
C LYS A 89 -12.79 -13.70 -17.70
N LYS A 90 -11.66 -13.62 -16.99
CA LYS A 90 -11.40 -14.48 -15.84
C LYS A 90 -12.27 -14.14 -14.63
N VAL A 91 -12.56 -12.85 -14.44
CA VAL A 91 -13.52 -12.38 -13.44
C VAL A 91 -14.93 -12.85 -13.80
N GLU A 92 -15.35 -12.65 -15.05
CA GLU A 92 -16.67 -13.07 -15.54
C GLU A 92 -16.87 -14.58 -15.43
N GLU A 93 -15.88 -15.39 -15.83
CA GLU A 93 -15.88 -16.86 -15.64
C GLU A 93 -16.12 -17.24 -14.17
N TYR A 94 -15.42 -16.59 -13.23
CA TYR A 94 -15.58 -16.86 -11.80
C TYR A 94 -16.98 -16.49 -11.30
N PHE A 95 -17.51 -15.34 -11.72
CA PHE A 95 -18.82 -14.87 -11.29
C PHE A 95 -19.93 -15.78 -11.82
N ASN A 96 -19.82 -16.22 -13.08
CA ASN A 96 -20.73 -17.19 -13.67
C ASN A 96 -20.64 -18.56 -12.97
N GLU A 97 -19.42 -19.05 -12.68
CA GLU A 97 -19.19 -20.30 -11.95
C GLU A 97 -19.86 -20.29 -10.56
N LYS A 98 -19.79 -19.16 -9.87
CA LYS A 98 -20.30 -19.01 -8.49
C LYS A 98 -21.71 -18.41 -8.41
N ASN A 99 -22.34 -18.13 -9.55
CA ASN A 99 -23.64 -17.46 -9.66
C ASN A 99 -23.71 -16.11 -8.91
N ILE A 100 -22.65 -15.30 -8.99
CA ILE A 100 -22.62 -13.95 -8.40
C ILE A 100 -23.12 -12.96 -9.45
N PRO A 101 -24.20 -12.19 -9.19
CA PRO A 101 -24.69 -11.18 -10.13
C PRO A 101 -23.66 -10.07 -10.33
N LEU A 102 -23.26 -9.82 -11.59
CA LEU A 102 -22.38 -8.69 -11.93
C LEU A 102 -23.00 -7.33 -11.55
N THR A 103 -24.34 -7.25 -11.47
CA THR A 103 -25.08 -6.06 -11.02
C THR A 103 -24.78 -5.65 -9.59
N ASN A 104 -24.29 -6.57 -8.76
CA ASN A 104 -23.94 -6.27 -7.37
C ASN A 104 -22.59 -5.56 -7.24
N ILE A 105 -21.82 -5.45 -8.33
CA ILE A 105 -20.57 -4.70 -8.31
C ILE A 105 -20.86 -3.20 -8.45
N VAL A 106 -20.64 -2.45 -7.37
CA VAL A 106 -20.88 -0.99 -7.31
C VAL A 106 -19.84 -0.20 -8.11
N ALA A 107 -18.68 -0.79 -8.37
CA ALA A 107 -17.67 -0.25 -9.27
C ALA A 107 -16.65 -1.34 -9.67
N SER A 108 -16.72 -1.86 -10.90
CA SER A 108 -15.55 -2.48 -11.52
C SER A 108 -15.58 -2.35 -13.04
N HIS A 109 -14.44 -1.90 -13.59
CA HIS A 109 -13.81 -2.31 -14.86
C HIS A 109 -14.65 -2.60 -16.12
N LEU A 110 -15.87 -2.07 -16.23
CA LEU A 110 -16.71 -2.19 -17.40
C LEU A 110 -17.15 -0.81 -17.89
N LYS A 111 -16.17 -0.01 -18.30
CA LYS A 111 -16.41 1.29 -18.97
C LYS A 111 -17.36 1.18 -20.17
N SER A 112 -17.49 -0.02 -20.76
CA SER A 112 -18.39 -0.31 -21.88
C SER A 112 -19.81 -0.71 -21.49
N VAL A 113 -20.08 -1.07 -20.23
CA VAL A 113 -21.41 -1.56 -19.77
C VAL A 113 -22.10 -0.55 -18.85
N VAL A 114 -21.36 0.32 -18.16
CA VAL A 114 -21.93 1.36 -17.28
C VAL A 114 -21.33 2.73 -17.60
N PRO A 115 -22.05 3.63 -18.31
CA PRO A 115 -21.64 5.02 -18.51
C PRO A 115 -21.55 5.75 -17.16
N GLY A 116 -20.41 6.36 -16.84
CA GLY A 116 -20.17 7.10 -15.59
C GLY A 116 -19.09 6.53 -14.65
N LEU A 117 -18.40 5.46 -15.05
CA LEU A 117 -17.42 4.76 -14.21
C LEU A 117 -16.06 5.50 -14.07
N MET A 118 -15.66 5.79 -12.82
CA MET A 118 -14.34 6.30 -12.45
C MET A 118 -13.31 5.16 -12.39
N THR A 119 -12.42 5.06 -13.39
CA THR A 119 -11.19 4.27 -13.26
C THR A 119 -10.18 5.09 -12.47
N VAL A 120 -10.01 4.79 -11.19
CA VAL A 120 -8.96 5.44 -10.39
C VAL A 120 -7.71 4.58 -10.49
N HIS A 121 -6.67 5.10 -11.14
CA HIS A 121 -5.38 4.44 -11.09
C HIS A 121 -4.92 4.38 -9.63
N CYS A 122 -4.35 3.25 -9.20
CA CYS A 122 -3.88 3.04 -7.85
C CYS A 122 -3.03 4.24 -7.36
N ILE A 123 -3.45 4.87 -6.25
CA ILE A 123 -2.78 6.04 -5.69
C ILE A 123 -1.33 5.72 -5.33
N VAL A 124 -1.06 4.50 -4.85
CA VAL A 124 0.31 4.03 -4.54
C VAL A 124 1.16 3.98 -5.80
N HIS A 125 0.61 3.52 -6.93
CA HIS A 125 1.32 3.50 -8.20
C HIS A 125 1.59 4.92 -8.74
N ARG A 126 0.60 5.81 -8.64
CA ARG A 126 0.77 7.22 -9.03
C ARG A 126 1.85 7.91 -8.20
N GLN A 127 1.86 7.70 -6.89
CA GLN A 127 2.85 8.27 -5.98
C GLN A 127 4.27 7.72 -6.29
N HIS A 128 4.39 6.44 -6.66
CA HIS A 128 5.67 5.90 -7.13
C HIS A 128 6.18 6.59 -8.40
N LEU A 129 5.29 6.91 -9.34
CA LEU A 129 5.67 7.64 -10.57
C LEU A 129 6.17 9.05 -10.26
N VAL A 130 5.57 9.74 -9.29
CA VAL A 130 6.04 11.04 -8.81
C VAL A 130 7.49 10.94 -8.29
N SER A 131 7.79 9.91 -7.48
CA SER A 131 9.13 9.73 -6.89
C SER A 131 10.25 9.44 -7.91
N LYS A 132 9.91 9.17 -9.17
CA LYS A 132 10.88 8.92 -10.24
C LYS A 132 11.34 10.19 -10.93
N ASN A 133 10.61 11.29 -10.78
CA ASN A 133 10.94 12.55 -11.45
C ASN A 133 11.97 13.34 -10.64
N LEU A 134 13.25 13.01 -10.85
CA LEU A 134 14.38 13.69 -10.23
C LEU A 134 15.07 14.58 -11.26
N SER A 135 15.44 15.79 -10.85
CA SER A 135 16.26 16.70 -11.65
C SER A 135 17.67 16.11 -11.89
N GLY A 136 18.38 16.58 -12.92
CA GLY A 136 19.62 15.96 -13.41
C GLY A 136 20.66 15.63 -12.33
N ARG A 137 20.99 16.60 -11.45
CA ARG A 137 21.94 16.40 -10.34
C ARG A 137 21.48 15.31 -9.35
N LEU A 138 20.22 15.36 -8.90
CA LEU A 138 19.68 14.39 -7.94
C LEU A 138 19.52 12.99 -8.56
N HIS A 139 19.17 12.93 -9.85
CA HIS A 139 19.10 11.69 -10.61
C HIS A 139 20.48 11.03 -10.73
N GLU A 140 21.51 11.83 -11.01
CA GLU A 140 22.90 11.38 -11.03
C GLU A 140 23.34 10.83 -9.67
N SER A 141 23.02 11.54 -8.58
CA SER A 141 23.32 11.12 -7.20
C SER A 141 22.65 9.78 -6.85
N ILE A 142 21.38 9.56 -7.22
CA ILE A 142 20.72 8.25 -7.07
C ILE A 142 21.45 7.15 -7.85
N ARG A 143 21.93 7.44 -9.06
CA ARG A 143 22.69 6.47 -9.86
C ARG A 143 24.00 6.08 -9.19
N TYR A 144 24.72 7.03 -8.57
CA TYR A 144 25.92 6.73 -7.80
C TYR A 144 25.61 5.82 -6.60
N ILE A 145 24.54 6.10 -5.87
CA ILE A 145 24.08 5.26 -4.74
C ILE A 145 23.76 3.83 -5.22
N ILE A 146 22.98 3.70 -6.29
CA ILE A 146 22.62 2.37 -6.86
C ILE A 146 23.87 1.61 -7.30
N ASN A 147 24.80 2.28 -7.97
CA ASN A 147 26.05 1.66 -8.41
C ASN A 147 26.88 1.17 -7.22
N ALA A 148 27.00 1.98 -6.16
CA ALA A 148 27.72 1.61 -4.94
C ALA A 148 27.10 0.40 -4.25
N VAL A 149 25.78 0.43 -4.01
CA VAL A 149 25.04 -0.71 -3.44
C VAL A 149 25.26 -1.96 -4.30
N ASN A 150 25.14 -1.84 -5.62
CA ASN A 150 25.34 -2.98 -6.52
C ASN A 150 26.78 -3.51 -6.47
N LYS A 151 27.81 -2.67 -6.42
CA LYS A 151 29.21 -3.13 -6.34
C LYS A 151 29.53 -3.82 -5.02
N ILE A 152 28.97 -3.34 -3.92
CA ILE A 152 29.14 -3.96 -2.61
C ILE A 152 28.37 -5.28 -2.55
N LYS A 153 27.12 -5.32 -3.03
CA LYS A 153 26.21 -6.47 -2.81
C LYS A 153 26.24 -7.55 -3.88
N SER A 154 26.62 -7.24 -5.12
CA SER A 154 26.69 -8.23 -6.21
C SER A 154 27.83 -9.24 -6.02
N ASN A 155 28.88 -8.85 -5.33
CA ASN A 155 30.01 -9.70 -5.02
C ASN A 155 29.91 -10.21 -3.57
N ALA A 156 29.80 -11.52 -3.38
CA ALA A 156 29.68 -12.15 -2.06
C ALA A 156 30.90 -11.92 -1.15
N LEU A 157 32.08 -11.67 -1.72
CA LEU A 157 33.29 -11.31 -1.00
C LEU A 157 33.21 -9.86 -0.52
N ASN A 158 32.87 -8.93 -1.42
CA ASN A 158 32.70 -7.51 -1.07
C ASN A 158 31.65 -7.31 0.01
N ASN A 159 30.51 -8.01 -0.10
CA ASN A 159 29.45 -7.95 0.90
C ASN A 159 29.92 -8.45 2.28
N ARG A 160 30.80 -9.46 2.32
CA ARG A 160 31.40 -9.96 3.57
C ARG A 160 32.43 -9.01 4.16
N PHE A 161 33.29 -8.42 3.32
CA PHE A 161 34.27 -7.44 3.79
C PHE A 161 33.63 -6.13 4.25
N PHE A 162 32.61 -5.66 3.53
CA PHE A 162 31.85 -4.49 3.93
C PHE A 162 31.16 -4.71 5.28
N HIS A 163 30.54 -5.88 5.48
CA HIS A 163 29.93 -6.26 6.75
C HIS A 163 30.94 -6.22 7.91
N LYS A 164 32.13 -6.79 7.72
CA LYS A 164 33.20 -6.75 8.71
C LYS A 164 33.69 -5.31 8.98
N LEU A 165 33.80 -4.49 7.95
CA LEU A 165 34.17 -3.08 8.10
C LEU A 165 33.13 -2.31 8.92
N CYS A 166 31.83 -2.59 8.75
CA CYS A 166 30.78 -2.01 9.57
C CYS A 166 30.89 -2.44 11.04
N GLU A 167 31.18 -3.72 11.31
CA GLU A 167 31.41 -4.22 12.68
C GLU A 167 32.64 -3.54 13.32
N GLU A 168 33.73 -3.39 12.56
CA GLU A 168 34.96 -2.74 13.04
C GLU A 168 34.77 -1.24 13.33
N ASN A 169 33.83 -0.58 12.63
CA ASN A 169 33.51 0.84 12.81
C ASN A 169 32.38 1.08 13.84
N ASP A 170 31.85 0.03 14.47
CA ASP A 170 30.71 0.10 15.42
C ASP A 170 29.46 0.78 14.81
N GLU A 171 29.15 0.43 13.57
CA GLU A 171 28.00 0.98 12.84
C GLU A 171 26.68 0.40 13.32
N GLU A 172 25.62 1.22 13.39
CA GLU A 172 24.26 0.75 13.73
C GLU A 172 23.75 -0.31 12.73
N PHE A 173 24.14 -0.18 11.45
CA PHE A 173 23.74 -1.09 10.40
C PHE A 173 24.92 -1.83 9.78
N GLU A 174 24.96 -3.13 9.97
CA GLU A 174 26.07 -3.92 9.44
C GLU A 174 25.92 -4.30 7.96
N ARG A 175 24.78 -3.98 7.32
CA ARG A 175 24.45 -4.38 5.94
C ARG A 175 23.56 -3.38 5.20
N LEU A 176 23.96 -3.05 3.97
CA LEU A 176 23.14 -2.31 3.02
C LEU A 176 21.91 -3.11 2.55
N LEU A 177 20.85 -2.40 2.20
CA LEU A 177 19.65 -2.97 1.58
C LEU A 177 19.83 -2.99 0.05
N LEU A 178 19.32 -4.03 -0.62
CA LEU A 178 19.24 -4.01 -2.08
C LEU A 178 18.10 -3.10 -2.51
N HIS A 179 18.37 -2.28 -3.51
CA HIS A 179 17.33 -1.57 -4.23
C HIS A 179 16.63 -2.55 -5.17
N THR A 180 15.31 -2.63 -5.11
CA THR A 180 14.51 -3.29 -6.14
C THR A 180 13.57 -2.25 -6.73
N GLU A 181 13.53 -2.14 -8.05
CA GLU A 181 12.65 -1.18 -8.76
C GLU A 181 11.17 -1.37 -8.43
N VAL A 182 10.81 -2.59 -7.98
CA VAL A 182 9.45 -3.09 -7.79
C VAL A 182 8.85 -2.72 -6.42
N ARG A 183 9.66 -2.44 -5.39
CA ARG A 183 9.15 -2.19 -4.03
C ARG A 183 9.69 -0.90 -3.43
N TRP A 184 9.05 0.19 -3.78
CA TRP A 184 9.49 1.54 -3.43
C TRP A 184 9.57 1.87 -1.93
N LEU A 185 8.82 1.16 -1.06
CA LEU A 185 9.01 1.19 0.42
C LEU A 185 10.45 0.87 0.83
N SER A 186 11.20 0.14 -0.01
CA SER A 186 12.61 -0.13 0.24
C SER A 186 13.52 1.03 -0.14
N LYS A 187 13.08 2.00 -0.98
CA LYS A 187 13.94 3.12 -1.41
C LYS A 187 14.24 4.08 -0.26
N GLY A 188 13.23 4.57 0.46
CA GLY A 188 13.45 5.45 1.62
C GLY A 188 14.34 4.79 2.67
N LYS A 189 14.00 3.56 3.07
CA LYS A 189 14.82 2.77 4.00
C LYS A 189 16.24 2.49 3.49
N CYS A 190 16.41 2.24 2.19
CA CYS A 190 17.72 2.03 1.59
C CYS A 190 18.54 3.32 1.60
N LEU A 191 17.93 4.47 1.28
CA LEU A 191 18.61 5.76 1.24
C LEU A 191 19.00 6.23 2.64
N ARG A 192 18.09 6.10 3.62
CA ARG A 192 18.40 6.38 5.04
C ARG A 192 19.59 5.56 5.52
N ARG A 193 19.54 4.25 5.33
CA ARG A 193 20.64 3.36 5.72
C ARG A 193 21.94 3.65 4.98
N PHE A 194 21.84 3.98 3.69
CA PHE A 194 23.02 4.35 2.91
C PHE A 194 23.64 5.65 3.42
N HIS A 195 22.82 6.63 3.81
CA HIS A 195 23.27 7.88 4.41
C HIS A 195 23.95 7.64 5.77
N GLU A 196 23.35 6.83 6.64
CA GLU A 196 23.94 6.46 7.94
C GLU A 196 25.31 5.77 7.79
N LEU A 197 25.44 4.91 6.77
CA LEU A 197 26.70 4.21 6.46
C LEU A 197 27.60 4.96 5.48
N PHE A 198 27.33 6.22 5.18
CA PHE A 198 27.95 6.92 4.03
C PHE A 198 29.47 6.92 4.11
N ASP A 199 30.04 7.26 5.26
CA ASP A 199 31.50 7.32 5.45
C ASP A 199 32.15 5.94 5.29
N THR A 200 31.52 4.90 5.84
CA THR A 200 31.97 3.51 5.69
C THR A 200 31.86 3.02 4.24
N VAL A 201 30.79 3.37 3.52
CA VAL A 201 30.64 3.09 2.09
C VAL A 201 31.73 3.76 1.28
N VAL A 202 31.97 5.04 1.51
CA VAL A 202 32.97 5.83 0.80
C VAL A 202 34.36 5.25 1.04
N LYS A 203 34.73 4.97 2.29
CA LYS A 203 36.01 4.34 2.69
C LYS A 203 36.19 2.98 2.02
N PHE A 204 35.15 2.15 2.00
CA PHE A 204 35.21 0.84 1.34
C PHE A 204 35.47 0.97 -0.17
N LEU A 205 34.76 1.90 -0.82
CA LEU A 205 34.86 2.13 -2.25
C LEU A 205 36.21 2.73 -2.68
N GLU A 206 36.95 3.42 -1.81
CA GLU A 206 38.30 3.91 -2.14
C GLU A 206 39.23 2.79 -2.63
N SER A 207 39.04 1.56 -2.15
CA SER A 207 39.88 0.43 -2.54
C SER A 207 39.36 -0.34 -3.77
N ILE A 208 38.09 -0.14 -4.14
CA ILE A 208 37.39 -0.95 -5.15
C ILE A 208 37.04 -0.13 -6.39
N ASP A 209 36.59 1.11 -6.19
CA ASP A 209 36.22 2.06 -7.23
C ASP A 209 36.47 3.50 -6.73
N PRO A 210 37.72 3.99 -6.82
CA PRO A 210 38.10 5.32 -6.33
C PRO A 210 37.33 6.45 -7.03
N SER A 211 36.94 6.24 -8.30
CA SER A 211 36.17 7.21 -9.07
C SER A 211 34.77 7.35 -8.49
N LEU A 212 34.08 6.23 -8.25
CA LEU A 212 32.76 6.24 -7.63
C LEU A 212 32.79 6.79 -6.20
N SER A 213 33.82 6.45 -5.42
CA SER A 213 34.04 7.02 -4.08
C SER A 213 34.16 8.55 -4.13
N SER A 214 34.97 9.07 -5.05
CA SER A 214 35.17 10.52 -5.24
C SER A 214 33.87 11.22 -5.67
N SER A 215 33.12 10.62 -6.61
CA SER A 215 31.82 11.14 -7.04
C SER A 215 30.81 11.16 -5.90
N LEU A 216 30.77 10.13 -5.04
CA LEU A 216 29.86 10.09 -3.88
C LEU A 216 30.21 11.17 -2.86
N LYS A 217 31.49 11.36 -2.53
CA LYS A 217 31.94 12.42 -1.60
C LYS A 217 31.40 13.79 -2.01
N LEU A 218 31.44 14.11 -3.31
CA LEU A 218 30.91 15.37 -3.87
C LEU A 218 29.37 15.48 -3.79
N ARG A 219 28.66 14.38 -3.58
CA ARG A 219 27.19 14.30 -3.55
C ARG A 219 26.64 14.00 -2.16
N ARG A 220 27.42 14.17 -1.09
CA ARG A 220 27.01 13.89 0.29
C ARG A 220 25.70 14.59 0.68
N LEU A 221 25.59 15.90 0.40
CA LEU A 221 24.37 16.68 0.66
C LEU A 221 23.16 16.15 -0.11
N ASP A 222 23.35 15.72 -1.35
CA ASP A 222 22.28 15.14 -2.16
C ASP A 222 21.78 13.83 -1.54
N VAL A 223 22.69 12.98 -1.05
CA VAL A 223 22.33 11.72 -0.38
C VAL A 223 21.52 12.00 0.89
N ALA A 224 21.93 12.96 1.71
CA ALA A 224 21.23 13.36 2.93
C ALA A 224 19.82 13.90 2.61
N TYR A 225 19.72 14.82 1.65
CA TYR A 225 18.45 15.36 1.17
C TYR A 225 17.52 14.27 0.62
N LEU A 226 18.06 13.37 -0.21
CA LEU A 226 17.29 12.27 -0.81
C LEU A 226 16.79 11.29 0.28
N ALA A 227 17.58 10.99 1.30
CA ALA A 227 17.12 10.19 2.44
C ALA A 227 15.88 10.82 3.09
N ASP A 228 15.96 12.11 3.43
CA ASP A 228 14.86 12.82 4.10
C ASP A 228 13.60 12.93 3.23
N VAL A 229 13.72 13.27 1.93
CA VAL A 229 12.57 13.39 1.03
C VAL A 229 11.91 12.03 0.77
N PHE A 230 12.70 10.99 0.53
CA PHE A 230 12.14 9.65 0.30
C PHE A 230 11.51 9.07 1.56
N ASP A 231 11.98 9.45 2.75
CA ASP A 231 11.32 9.08 4.00
C ASP A 231 9.96 9.76 4.16
N LYS A 232 9.83 11.04 3.80
CA LYS A 232 8.53 11.72 3.77
C LYS A 232 7.56 11.09 2.77
N LEU A 233 8.05 10.74 1.58
CA LEU A 233 7.27 10.00 0.59
C LEU A 233 6.84 8.62 1.14
N ASN A 234 7.70 7.96 1.89
CA ASN A 234 7.39 6.69 2.56
C ASN A 234 6.34 6.84 3.67
N GLU A 235 6.36 7.93 4.44
CA GLU A 235 5.30 8.23 5.41
C GLU A 235 3.92 8.41 4.74
N VAL A 236 3.89 9.11 3.61
CA VAL A 236 2.67 9.25 2.79
C VAL A 236 2.19 7.89 2.34
N ASN A 237 3.10 7.01 1.90
CA ASN A 237 2.74 5.65 1.55
C ASN A 237 2.00 4.94 2.66
N ILE A 238 2.60 4.95 3.84
CA ILE A 238 2.16 4.14 4.97
C ILE A 238 0.76 4.59 5.38
N LYS A 239 0.41 5.87 5.14
CA LYS A 239 -0.94 6.41 5.37
C LYS A 239 -1.93 6.06 4.26
N LEU A 240 -1.47 5.85 3.03
CA LEU A 240 -2.29 5.44 1.89
C LEU A 240 -2.43 3.91 1.78
N GLN A 241 -1.58 3.20 2.50
CA GLN A 241 -1.60 1.76 2.70
C GLN A 241 -2.28 1.43 4.02
N GLY A 242 -2.96 0.30 4.07
CA GLY A 242 -3.66 -0.14 5.26
C GLY A 242 -5.11 -0.52 4.97
N ASP A 243 -5.67 -1.26 5.91
CA ASP A 243 -7.06 -1.66 5.86
C ASP A 243 -7.95 -0.42 6.07
N LYS A 244 -9.13 -0.36 5.46
CA LYS A 244 -10.12 0.73 5.63
C LYS A 244 -9.73 2.11 5.07
N ILE A 245 -8.75 2.21 4.17
CA ILE A 245 -8.52 3.45 3.42
C ILE A 245 -9.61 3.60 2.33
N ASN A 246 -10.26 4.77 2.32
CA ASN A 246 -11.25 5.19 1.34
C ASN A 246 -10.84 6.51 0.66
N PHE A 247 -11.65 7.00 -0.29
CA PHE A 247 -11.30 8.20 -1.05
C PHE A 247 -11.20 9.46 -0.19
N LEU A 248 -12.05 9.59 0.83
CA LEU A 248 -12.03 10.75 1.74
C LEU A 248 -10.71 10.83 2.51
N LYS A 249 -10.28 9.71 3.09
CA LYS A 249 -9.00 9.59 3.80
C LYS A 249 -7.82 9.80 2.85
N ALA A 250 -7.84 9.18 1.67
CA ALA A 250 -6.78 9.30 0.69
C ALA A 250 -6.62 10.75 0.18
N LYS A 251 -7.72 11.43 -0.13
CA LYS A 251 -7.75 12.86 -0.48
C LYS A 251 -7.10 13.69 0.60
N GLY A 252 -7.50 13.51 1.86
CA GLY A 252 -6.92 14.24 3.00
C GLY A 252 -5.41 14.06 3.14
N VAL A 253 -4.91 12.82 2.99
CA VAL A 253 -3.47 12.51 3.04
C VAL A 253 -2.71 13.20 1.90
N ILE A 254 -3.21 13.11 0.66
CA ILE A 254 -2.56 13.70 -0.52
C ILE A 254 -2.57 15.23 -0.43
N CYS A 255 -3.72 15.85 -0.17
CA CYS A 255 -3.83 17.31 -0.03
C CYS A 255 -2.93 17.82 1.10
N SER A 256 -2.92 17.15 2.27
CA SER A 256 -2.02 17.51 3.38
C SER A 256 -0.55 17.44 2.97
N PHE A 257 -0.15 16.43 2.19
CA PHE A 257 1.23 16.30 1.74
C PHE A 257 1.62 17.38 0.72
N ILE A 258 0.74 17.69 -0.24
CA ILE A 258 0.94 18.77 -1.21
C ILE A 258 1.17 20.11 -0.48
N SER A 259 0.32 20.44 0.50
CA SER A 259 0.52 21.65 1.31
C SER A 259 1.81 21.63 2.13
N LYS A 260 2.27 20.44 2.58
CA LYS A 260 3.56 20.30 3.24
C LYS A 260 4.74 20.54 2.31
N LEU A 261 4.64 20.22 1.02
CA LEU A 261 5.73 20.46 0.07
C LEU A 261 6.02 21.96 -0.10
N ASP A 262 4.99 22.81 -0.09
CA ASP A 262 5.17 24.27 -0.06
C ASP A 262 5.92 24.74 1.19
N LEU A 263 5.50 24.23 2.35
CA LEU A 263 6.15 24.53 3.62
C LEU A 263 7.61 24.08 3.63
N LEU A 264 7.88 22.86 3.15
CA LEU A 264 9.22 22.29 3.06
C LEU A 264 10.12 23.14 2.14
N ALA A 265 9.61 23.56 0.98
CA ALA A 265 10.36 24.40 0.05
C ALA A 265 10.65 25.79 0.65
N SER A 266 9.66 26.38 1.34
CA SER A 266 9.80 27.68 2.00
C SER A 266 10.84 27.65 3.12
N ASN A 267 10.78 26.61 3.96
CA ASN A 267 11.71 26.43 5.08
C ASN A 267 13.12 26.10 4.59
N MET A 268 13.25 25.27 3.54
CA MET A 268 14.53 24.99 2.88
C MET A 268 15.17 26.28 2.38
N GLY A 269 14.42 27.16 1.71
CA GLY A 269 14.93 28.44 1.24
C GLY A 269 15.40 29.38 2.36
N ARG A 270 14.83 29.26 3.56
CA ARG A 270 15.28 29.96 4.78
C ARG A 270 16.37 29.24 5.56
N GLN A 271 16.86 28.10 5.05
CA GLN A 271 17.81 27.20 5.72
C GLN A 271 17.31 26.66 7.07
N GLU A 272 15.99 26.57 7.24
CA GLU A 272 15.36 25.99 8.42
C GLU A 272 15.22 24.47 8.25
N LEU A 273 16.28 23.72 8.56
CA LEU A 273 16.41 22.29 8.24
C LEU A 273 15.81 21.33 9.27
N TYR A 274 14.98 21.78 10.22
CA TYR A 274 14.40 20.90 11.24
C TYR A 274 13.51 19.78 10.68
N GLN A 275 13.01 19.93 9.45
CA GLN A 275 12.26 18.90 8.73
C GLN A 275 13.15 17.94 7.94
N PHE A 276 14.45 18.21 7.84
CA PHE A 276 15.43 17.44 7.08
C PHE A 276 16.56 17.01 8.02
N PRO A 277 16.30 16.03 8.92
CA PRO A 277 17.24 15.66 9.97
C PRO A 277 18.56 15.12 9.41
N SER A 278 18.54 14.36 8.31
CA SER A 278 19.76 13.84 7.68
C SER A 278 20.59 14.98 7.11
N LEU A 279 19.94 15.90 6.37
CA LEU A 279 20.60 17.06 5.78
C LEU A 279 21.05 18.08 6.84
N GLY A 280 20.31 18.23 7.93
CA GLY A 280 20.58 19.17 9.00
C GLY A 280 21.83 18.83 9.84
N ILE A 281 22.30 17.58 9.77
CA ILE A 281 23.59 17.16 10.35
C ILE A 281 24.77 17.70 9.53
N GLU A 282 24.57 17.85 8.22
CA GLU A 282 25.61 18.28 7.29
C GLU A 282 25.89 19.77 7.44
N ARG A 283 27.18 20.15 7.45
CA ARG A 283 27.61 21.54 7.59
C ARG A 283 27.74 22.19 6.21
N GLN A 284 27.35 23.46 6.10
CA GLN A 284 27.63 24.37 4.97
C GLN A 284 26.89 24.07 3.65
N LEU A 285 25.56 24.21 3.63
CA LEU A 285 24.80 24.24 2.37
C LEU A 285 25.15 25.50 1.57
N GLN A 286 25.48 25.34 0.30
CA GLN A 286 25.69 26.46 -0.62
C GLN A 286 24.37 26.93 -1.23
N ALA A 287 24.36 28.12 -1.83
CA ALA A 287 23.17 28.66 -2.50
C ALA A 287 22.69 27.72 -3.62
N GLU A 288 23.63 27.14 -4.37
CA GLU A 288 23.33 26.21 -5.45
C GLU A 288 22.67 24.91 -4.95
N ASP A 289 23.02 24.44 -3.75
CA ASP A 289 22.40 23.26 -3.14
C ASP A 289 20.95 23.56 -2.76
N LEU A 290 20.72 24.72 -2.13
CA LEU A 290 19.39 25.17 -1.74
C LEU A 290 18.48 25.36 -2.95
N ASP A 291 18.99 25.94 -4.03
CA ASP A 291 18.25 26.11 -5.28
C ASP A 291 17.84 24.76 -5.87
N VAL A 292 18.76 23.78 -5.90
CA VAL A 292 18.46 22.43 -6.39
C VAL A 292 17.38 21.77 -5.55
N PHE A 293 17.49 21.83 -4.21
CA PHE A 293 16.55 21.17 -3.30
C PHE A 293 15.17 21.85 -3.30
N CYS A 294 15.13 23.19 -3.33
CA CYS A 294 13.88 23.95 -3.42
C CYS A 294 13.19 23.73 -4.76
N CYS A 295 13.94 23.73 -5.86
CA CYS A 295 13.41 23.46 -7.20
C CYS A 295 12.81 22.05 -7.27
N HIS A 296 13.50 21.05 -6.72
CA HIS A 296 12.98 19.69 -6.67
C HIS A 296 11.70 19.58 -5.83
N LEU A 297 11.61 20.24 -4.67
CA LEU A 297 10.36 20.22 -3.86
C LEU A 297 9.17 20.85 -4.59
N LYS A 298 9.40 21.92 -5.36
CA LYS A 298 8.38 22.55 -6.20
C LYS A 298 7.94 21.64 -7.36
N GLN A 299 8.90 21.03 -8.07
CA GLN A 299 8.60 20.05 -9.12
C GLN A 299 7.84 18.85 -8.57
N LEU A 300 8.23 18.35 -7.40
CA LEU A 300 7.56 17.26 -6.71
C LEU A 300 6.11 17.61 -6.40
N LYS A 301 5.83 18.86 -6.01
CA LYS A 301 4.47 19.36 -5.79
C LYS A 301 3.66 19.39 -7.08
N GLU A 302 4.19 20.00 -8.14
CA GLU A 302 3.52 20.10 -9.44
C GLU A 302 3.17 18.71 -10.01
N ASP A 303 4.08 17.75 -9.85
CA ASP A 303 3.87 16.35 -10.23
C ASP A 303 2.75 15.69 -9.42
N MET A 304 2.70 15.94 -8.11
CA MET A 304 1.61 15.45 -7.25
C MET A 304 0.27 16.07 -7.68
N GLU A 305 0.22 17.37 -7.90
CA GLU A 305 -1.00 18.07 -8.33
C GLU A 305 -1.51 17.56 -9.68
N THR A 306 -0.60 17.35 -10.63
CA THR A 306 -0.93 16.82 -11.96
C THR A 306 -1.44 15.38 -11.88
N ARG A 307 -0.75 14.50 -11.16
CA ARG A 307 -1.09 13.06 -11.13
C ARG A 307 -2.27 12.73 -10.21
N PHE A 308 -2.56 13.58 -9.23
CA PHE A 308 -3.68 13.43 -8.31
C PHE A 308 -4.81 14.43 -8.57
N TYR A 309 -4.83 15.07 -9.74
CA TYR A 309 -5.82 16.09 -10.11
C TYR A 309 -7.27 15.64 -9.86
N ASP A 310 -7.61 14.41 -10.25
CA ASP A 310 -8.94 13.81 -10.06
C ASP A 310 -9.32 13.68 -8.58
N LEU A 311 -8.40 13.26 -7.72
CA LEU A 311 -8.62 13.12 -6.29
C LEU A 311 -8.67 14.47 -5.57
N ILE A 312 -7.78 15.40 -5.94
CA ILE A 312 -7.71 16.76 -5.39
C ILE A 312 -8.99 17.53 -5.72
N ASN A 313 -9.51 17.37 -6.93
CA ASN A 313 -10.75 18.04 -7.38
C ASN A 313 -12.00 17.19 -7.17
N LEU A 314 -11.91 16.03 -6.52
CA LEU A 314 -13.08 15.25 -6.12
C LEU A 314 -13.98 16.10 -5.21
N GLU A 315 -15.15 16.49 -5.69
CA GLU A 315 -16.13 17.22 -4.90
C GLU A 315 -16.68 16.31 -3.81
N VAL A 316 -16.45 16.69 -2.55
CA VAL A 316 -17.00 16.01 -1.39
C VAL A 316 -17.99 16.97 -0.75
N PRO A 317 -19.30 16.72 -0.88
CA PRO A 317 -20.30 17.57 -0.24
C PRO A 317 -20.06 17.60 1.27
N THR A 318 -20.15 18.78 1.88
CA THR A 318 -19.85 18.99 3.31
C THR A 318 -20.74 18.12 4.20
N TRP A 319 -21.98 17.86 3.77
CA TRP A 319 -22.93 17.00 4.47
C TRP A 319 -22.49 15.53 4.54
N VAL A 320 -21.58 15.05 3.68
CA VAL A 320 -21.02 13.69 3.77
C VAL A 320 -20.17 13.53 5.03
N LEU A 321 -19.43 14.56 5.42
CA LEU A 321 -18.59 14.52 6.62
C LEU A 321 -19.38 14.94 7.86
N ASN A 322 -20.33 15.86 7.72
CA ASN A 322 -21.22 16.26 8.79
C ASN A 322 -22.61 16.62 8.24
N PRO A 323 -23.57 15.68 8.24
CA PRO A 323 -24.89 15.91 7.65
C PRO A 323 -25.74 16.90 8.44
N PHE A 324 -25.38 17.24 9.68
CA PHE A 324 -26.21 18.06 10.56
C PHE A 324 -25.93 19.56 10.45
N THR A 325 -24.82 19.95 9.81
CA THR A 325 -24.35 21.35 9.77
C THR A 325 -24.50 22.03 8.41
N ALA A 326 -24.90 21.31 7.37
CA ALA A 326 -24.98 21.88 6.02
C ALA A 326 -26.28 22.68 5.79
N ASP A 327 -26.19 23.66 4.88
CA ASP A 327 -27.35 24.34 4.30
C ASP A 327 -27.79 23.57 3.05
N PHE A 328 -29.00 23.03 3.08
CA PHE A 328 -29.52 22.16 2.02
C PHE A 328 -30.26 22.92 0.92
N ALA A 329 -30.52 24.22 1.08
CA ALA A 329 -31.34 25.00 0.14
C ALA A 329 -30.74 25.06 -1.27
N GLN A 330 -29.42 24.90 -1.39
CA GLN A 330 -28.68 24.95 -2.65
C GLN A 330 -28.39 23.56 -3.25
N LEU A 331 -28.81 22.47 -2.59
CA LEU A 331 -28.57 21.11 -3.07
C LEU A 331 -29.64 20.65 -4.08
N HIS A 332 -29.34 19.58 -4.80
CA HIS A 332 -30.29 18.97 -5.74
C HIS A 332 -31.61 18.62 -5.03
N PRO A 333 -32.80 18.92 -5.60
CA PRO A 333 -34.10 18.73 -4.95
C PRO A 333 -34.30 17.35 -4.32
N LYS A 334 -33.87 16.28 -5.02
CA LYS A 334 -33.91 14.89 -4.53
C LYS A 334 -33.24 14.65 -3.17
N LEU A 335 -32.32 15.53 -2.75
CA LEU A 335 -31.55 15.41 -1.51
C LEU A 335 -32.11 16.31 -0.39
N GLN A 336 -32.93 17.31 -0.72
CA GLN A 336 -33.33 18.35 0.23
C GLN A 336 -34.22 17.81 1.36
N GLU A 337 -35.29 17.09 1.01
CA GLU A 337 -36.19 16.49 2.02
C GLU A 337 -35.47 15.42 2.86
N PRO A 338 -34.77 14.42 2.27
CA PRO A 338 -34.08 13.41 3.09
C PRO A 338 -33.01 13.98 4.02
N LEU A 339 -32.27 15.02 3.58
CA LEU A 339 -31.29 15.68 4.45
C LEU A 339 -31.96 16.52 5.54
N THR A 340 -33.12 17.12 5.26
CA THR A 340 -33.89 17.87 6.25
C THR A 340 -34.40 16.94 7.34
N ASP A 341 -34.96 15.79 6.97
CA ASP A 341 -35.39 14.77 7.92
C ASP A 341 -34.21 14.25 8.74
N LEU A 342 -33.10 13.92 8.08
CA LEU A 342 -31.89 13.44 8.74
C LEU A 342 -31.34 14.47 9.74
N LYS A 343 -31.39 15.76 9.41
CA LYS A 343 -30.89 16.83 10.29
C LYS A 343 -31.59 16.85 11.64
N TYR A 344 -32.86 16.46 11.72
CA TYR A 344 -33.65 16.45 12.95
C TYR A 344 -33.82 15.05 13.56
N ASP A 345 -33.20 14.01 13.00
CA ASP A 345 -33.18 12.67 13.58
C ASP A 345 -32.21 12.59 14.77
N CYS A 346 -32.77 12.49 15.98
CA CYS A 346 -32.01 12.45 17.23
C CYS A 346 -31.18 11.16 17.41
N GLU A 347 -31.66 10.02 16.90
CA GLU A 347 -30.92 8.75 16.95
C GLU A 347 -29.73 8.81 16.00
N ALA A 348 -29.94 9.39 14.81
CA ALA A 348 -28.90 9.61 13.83
C ALA A 348 -27.79 10.53 14.34
N GLN A 349 -28.15 11.64 14.98
CA GLN A 349 -27.19 12.54 15.63
C GLN A 349 -26.37 11.82 16.71
N SER A 350 -27.03 11.08 17.59
CA SER A 350 -26.37 10.34 18.68
C SER A 350 -25.39 9.29 18.15
N HIS A 351 -25.80 8.54 17.12
CA HIS A 351 -24.96 7.54 16.49
C HIS A 351 -23.74 8.17 15.79
N PHE A 352 -23.93 9.27 15.06
CA PHE A 352 -22.83 10.00 14.42
C PHE A 352 -21.78 10.47 15.44
N GLN A 353 -22.22 11.06 16.56
CA GLN A 353 -21.33 11.51 17.62
C GLN A 353 -20.55 10.36 18.27
N SER A 354 -21.19 9.19 18.40
CA SER A 354 -20.62 8.03 19.08
C SER A 354 -19.65 7.23 18.22
N TYR A 355 -19.91 7.10 16.91
CA TYR A 355 -19.20 6.17 16.03
C TYR A 355 -18.54 6.83 14.80
N GLY A 356 -18.76 8.12 14.59
CA GLY A 356 -18.22 8.87 13.47
C GLY A 356 -18.92 8.59 12.13
N TYR A 357 -18.49 9.31 11.09
CA TYR A 357 -19.19 9.35 9.80
C TYR A 357 -19.26 8.00 9.06
N GLU A 358 -18.21 7.16 9.13
CA GLU A 358 -18.18 5.89 8.39
C GLU A 358 -19.22 4.90 8.90
N ALA A 359 -19.23 4.66 10.22
CA ALA A 359 -20.20 3.77 10.86
C ALA A 359 -21.62 4.32 10.73
N PHE A 360 -21.75 5.64 10.86
CA PHE A 360 -23.01 6.34 10.67
C PHE A 360 -23.64 6.10 9.30
N TRP A 361 -22.93 6.33 8.20
CA TRP A 361 -23.52 6.14 6.87
C TRP A 361 -23.86 4.68 6.59
N VAL A 362 -23.06 3.75 7.10
CA VAL A 362 -23.34 2.32 6.99
C VAL A 362 -24.62 1.95 7.76
N LYS A 363 -24.82 2.51 8.95
CA LYS A 363 -26.02 2.33 9.76
C LYS A 363 -27.27 2.92 9.09
N MET A 364 -27.13 4.13 8.54
CA MET A 364 -28.22 4.90 7.95
C MET A 364 -28.61 4.48 6.53
N ARG A 365 -27.87 3.54 5.92
CA ARG A 365 -28.04 3.15 4.50
C ARG A 365 -29.47 2.77 4.11
N ASN A 366 -30.18 2.07 5.00
CA ASN A 366 -31.54 1.58 4.72
C ASN A 366 -32.61 2.62 5.06
N THR A 367 -32.34 3.50 6.04
CA THR A 367 -33.24 4.58 6.45
C THR A 367 -33.22 5.73 5.44
N TYR A 368 -32.03 6.05 4.91
CA TYR A 368 -31.80 7.14 3.96
C TYR A 368 -31.14 6.64 2.67
N PRO A 369 -31.81 5.77 1.88
CA PRO A 369 -31.20 5.13 0.71
C PRO A 369 -30.78 6.12 -0.38
N ILE A 370 -31.54 7.20 -0.57
CA ILE A 370 -31.20 8.25 -1.55
C ILE A 370 -29.88 8.93 -1.20
N LEU A 371 -29.64 9.18 0.09
CA LEU A 371 -28.38 9.78 0.57
C LEU A 371 -27.23 8.77 0.51
N TRP A 372 -27.51 7.51 0.83
CA TRP A 372 -26.54 6.43 0.73
C TRP A 372 -25.96 6.29 -0.68
N GLU A 373 -26.80 6.40 -1.72
CA GLU A 373 -26.33 6.32 -3.12
C GLU A 373 -25.26 7.35 -3.47
N GLU A 374 -25.35 8.56 -2.91
CA GLU A 374 -24.35 9.62 -3.12
C GLU A 374 -23.04 9.38 -2.34
N VAL A 375 -23.12 8.66 -1.21
CA VAL A 375 -22.00 8.48 -0.27
C VAL A 375 -21.27 7.15 -0.47
N LYS A 376 -21.96 6.10 -0.93
CA LYS A 376 -21.46 4.72 -0.88
C LYS A 376 -20.13 4.54 -1.58
N LEU A 377 -19.90 5.18 -2.72
CA LEU A 377 -18.63 5.11 -3.44
C LEU A 377 -17.49 5.84 -2.73
N LEU A 378 -17.76 6.96 -2.06
CA LEU A 378 -16.75 7.70 -1.31
C LEU A 378 -16.20 6.89 -0.12
N LEU A 379 -17.05 6.03 0.46
CA LEU A 379 -16.71 5.18 1.61
C LEU A 379 -16.19 3.80 1.22
N LEU A 380 -16.83 3.14 0.26
CA LEU A 380 -16.53 1.76 -0.08
C LEU A 380 -15.40 1.65 -1.10
N ALA A 381 -15.26 2.56 -2.06
CA ALA A 381 -14.31 2.34 -3.14
C ALA A 381 -12.85 2.23 -2.66
N PHE A 382 -12.09 1.39 -3.35
CA PHE A 382 -10.67 1.18 -3.08
C PHE A 382 -9.85 2.28 -3.77
N PRO A 383 -9.09 3.08 -3.02
CA PRO A 383 -8.21 4.10 -3.60
C PRO A 383 -6.85 3.51 -4.07
N SER A 384 -6.51 2.29 -3.66
CA SER A 384 -5.27 1.60 -4.03
C SER A 384 -5.50 0.10 -4.20
N THR A 385 -4.57 -0.55 -4.90
CA THR A 385 -4.48 -2.01 -5.04
C THR A 385 -3.73 -2.67 -3.87
N TYR A 386 -3.62 -1.96 -2.73
CA TYR A 386 -2.77 -2.37 -1.60
C TYR A 386 -3.05 -3.78 -1.08
N LEU A 387 -4.33 -4.18 -0.97
CA LEU A 387 -4.66 -5.53 -0.47
C LEU A 387 -4.20 -6.59 -1.46
N VAL A 388 -4.33 -6.31 -2.76
CA VAL A 388 -3.88 -7.23 -3.81
C VAL A 388 -2.35 -7.30 -3.83
N GLU A 389 -1.64 -6.16 -3.82
CA GLU A 389 -0.17 -6.11 -3.77
C GLU A 389 0.38 -6.84 -2.53
N ARG A 390 -0.29 -6.69 -1.38
CA ARG A 390 0.02 -7.41 -0.14
C ARG A 390 -0.19 -8.90 -0.31
N GLY A 391 -1.32 -9.31 -0.91
CA GLY A 391 -1.62 -10.70 -1.24
C GLY A 391 -0.54 -11.31 -2.14
N LEU A 392 -0.25 -10.67 -3.27
CA LEU A 392 0.78 -11.11 -4.22
C LEU A 392 2.17 -11.21 -3.58
N SER A 393 2.52 -10.26 -2.72
CA SER A 393 3.77 -10.29 -1.96
C SER A 393 3.84 -11.50 -1.02
N ALA A 394 2.73 -11.87 -0.37
CA ALA A 394 2.64 -13.08 0.43
C ALA A 394 2.81 -14.34 -0.43
N VAL A 395 2.18 -14.41 -1.62
CA VAL A 395 2.37 -15.53 -2.57
C VAL A 395 3.85 -15.72 -2.87
N GLN A 396 4.53 -14.64 -3.25
CA GLN A 396 5.94 -14.69 -3.61
C GLN A 396 6.83 -15.15 -2.44
N GLN A 397 6.51 -14.75 -1.21
CA GLN A 397 7.26 -15.20 -0.02
C GLN A 397 7.08 -16.69 0.23
N ILE A 398 5.84 -17.19 0.14
CA ILE A 398 5.53 -18.62 0.29
C ILE A 398 6.31 -19.43 -0.75
N LEU A 399 6.25 -19.01 -2.01
CA LEU A 399 6.97 -19.66 -3.10
C LEU A 399 8.50 -19.58 -2.95
N SER A 400 9.02 -18.52 -2.35
CA SER A 400 10.46 -18.40 -2.10
C SER A 400 10.97 -19.37 -1.03
N LYS A 401 10.11 -19.76 -0.07
CA LYS A 401 10.43 -20.66 1.04
C LYS A 401 10.15 -22.13 0.72
N SER A 402 9.14 -22.42 -0.10
CA SER A 402 8.89 -23.78 -0.59
C SER A 402 9.83 -24.13 -1.73
N ARG A 403 10.93 -24.83 -1.43
CA ARG A 403 11.86 -25.40 -2.43
C ARG A 403 11.22 -26.44 -3.38
N ASN A 404 9.93 -26.78 -3.22
CA ASN A 404 9.25 -27.78 -4.02
C ASN A 404 8.05 -27.19 -4.78
N MET A 405 8.13 -27.35 -6.10
CA MET A 405 7.13 -27.17 -7.15
C MET A 405 5.79 -27.83 -6.81
N LEU A 406 4.80 -27.09 -6.31
CA LEU A 406 3.43 -27.59 -6.08
C LEU A 406 2.39 -26.53 -6.45
N LYS A 407 1.25 -26.98 -7.00
CA LYS A 407 0.21 -26.17 -7.67
C LYS A 407 -0.27 -24.98 -6.82
N ILE A 408 -0.09 -23.79 -7.38
CA ILE A 408 -0.19 -22.47 -6.74
C ILE A 408 -1.62 -22.11 -6.27
N THR A 409 -2.64 -22.52 -7.01
CA THR A 409 -4.04 -22.11 -6.76
C THR A 409 -4.69 -22.79 -5.56
N GLU A 410 -4.28 -24.01 -5.23
CA GLU A 410 -4.88 -24.79 -4.13
C GLU A 410 -4.31 -24.35 -2.77
N ARG A 411 -3.00 -24.05 -2.69
CA ARG A 411 -2.34 -23.71 -1.41
C ARG A 411 -2.54 -22.26 -0.94
N PHE A 412 -2.75 -21.32 -1.86
CA PHE A 412 -2.78 -19.91 -1.49
C PHE A 412 -4.08 -19.49 -0.77
N LYS A 413 -5.22 -20.05 -1.17
CA LYS A 413 -6.47 -19.97 -0.38
C LYS A 413 -6.28 -20.55 1.01
N ASN A 414 -5.52 -21.65 1.10
CA ASN A 414 -5.28 -22.37 2.33
C ASN A 414 -4.42 -21.60 3.37
N GLU A 415 -3.39 -20.87 2.94
CA GLU A 415 -2.56 -20.08 3.87
C GLU A 415 -3.22 -18.77 4.34
N ILE A 416 -4.15 -18.22 3.56
CA ILE A 416 -4.94 -17.05 3.95
C ILE A 416 -6.05 -17.47 4.95
N ASN A 417 -6.75 -18.57 4.69
CA ASN A 417 -7.82 -19.06 5.55
C ASN A 417 -7.33 -19.69 6.87
N LYS A 418 -6.09 -20.21 6.92
CA LYS A 418 -5.45 -20.63 8.18
C LYS A 418 -5.24 -19.50 9.18
N ASN A 419 -5.18 -18.25 8.73
CA ASN A 419 -4.81 -17.13 9.58
C ASN A 419 -5.98 -16.23 10.00
N GLY A 420 -7.14 -16.28 9.35
CA GLY A 420 -8.29 -15.43 9.71
C GLY A 420 -8.00 -13.93 9.63
N GLY A 421 -9.01 -13.12 9.33
CA GLY A 421 -8.86 -11.66 9.27
C GLY A 421 -8.26 -11.03 10.55
N ASP A 422 -8.36 -11.70 11.70
CA ASP A 422 -7.88 -11.21 12.99
C ASP A 422 -6.49 -11.70 13.44
N SER A 423 -5.85 -12.66 12.75
CA SER A 423 -4.57 -13.26 13.23
C SER A 423 -3.32 -12.85 12.46
N PHE A 424 -3.37 -11.86 11.57
CA PHE A 424 -2.12 -11.16 11.18
C PHE A 424 -1.45 -10.46 12.38
N LYS A 425 -2.19 -10.22 13.48
CA LYS A 425 -1.60 -9.87 14.79
C LYS A 425 -0.80 -11.02 15.44
N LYS A 426 -1.14 -12.30 15.18
CA LYS A 426 -0.43 -13.47 15.75
C LYS A 426 0.66 -14.05 14.85
N VAL A 427 0.59 -13.88 13.53
CA VAL A 427 1.77 -14.10 12.66
C VAL A 427 2.90 -13.14 13.05
N LYS A 428 2.54 -11.95 13.56
CA LYS A 428 3.47 -11.03 14.23
C LYS A 428 4.17 -11.62 15.47
N ASN A 429 3.58 -12.57 16.20
CA ASN A 429 4.19 -13.14 17.41
C ASN A 429 4.81 -14.52 17.21
N HIS A 430 4.34 -15.32 16.24
CA HIS A 430 4.95 -16.63 15.97
C HIS A 430 6.16 -16.54 15.03
N CYS A 431 6.20 -15.57 14.10
CA CYS A 431 7.42 -15.27 13.32
C CYS A 431 8.49 -14.53 14.14
N TYR A 432 8.12 -13.79 15.20
CA TYR A 432 9.10 -13.16 16.10
C TYR A 432 9.75 -14.16 17.07
N LYS A 433 9.05 -15.21 17.52
CA LYS A 433 9.64 -16.24 18.40
C LYS A 433 10.62 -17.20 17.72
N SER A 434 10.54 -17.38 16.41
CA SER A 434 11.54 -18.19 15.67
C SER A 434 12.82 -17.43 15.31
N LEU A 435 12.87 -16.12 15.54
CA LEU A 435 14.02 -15.25 15.19
C LEU A 435 14.87 -14.84 16.41
N TRP A 436 14.42 -15.08 17.65
CA TRP A 436 15.16 -14.71 18.88
C TRP A 436 15.08 -15.78 19.98
N GLY A 437 15.20 -17.06 19.61
CA GLY A 437 15.08 -18.20 20.53
C GLY A 437 16.38 -18.87 20.98
N ASN A 438 17.54 -18.50 20.44
CA ASN A 438 18.83 -19.15 20.77
C ASN A 438 19.98 -18.14 20.91
N ILE A 439 19.86 -17.24 21.89
CA ILE A 439 21.03 -16.61 22.51
C ILE A 439 20.83 -16.75 24.03
N GLN A 440 21.34 -17.86 24.58
CA GLN A 440 21.74 -17.91 25.98
C GLN A 440 23.21 -17.52 26.04
N VAL A 441 23.45 -16.46 26.83
CA VAL A 441 24.74 -15.88 27.26
C VAL A 441 25.56 -15.20 26.17
#